data_AF-A0A349JCH1-F1
#
_entry.id   AF-A0A349JCH1-F1
#
_cell.length_a   1.000
_cell.length_b   1.000
_cell.length_c   1.000
_cell.angle_alpha   90.00
_cell.angle_beta   90.00
_cell.angle_gamma   90.00
#
_symmetry.space_group_name_H-M   'P 1'
#
loop_
_entity.id
_entity.type
_entity.pdbx_description
1 polymer ?
#
loop_
_entity_poly.entity_id
_entity_poly.type
_entity_poly.pdbx_seq_one_letter_code
_entity_poly.pdbx_strand_id
1 'polypeptide(L)'
;MPARLLRHVLPLLVLASLALTGESAPADPAAVLAACRQSLSDGRAVLIGKRNPDKVSVLSCHKWKDISQIVDLTFRAVDQEGFGVRLGDMTIGNTARKESPAADFAWHQGPLREVLVNAKAANATALAAALVAAEQAASLAAASPAALPEGNLSGWPDACWQRWRAALAGGDAAGAARWGAEFASAVAFAAELHRWQDGLLANHLANLDFMRLNEDHFATPRNGYNPDSHIGRFPGGHLTLYWHGNYLEVERLCERLHADPAPENAAGDSGAGGSAIALPPRVRATFLALRAKLKAANQAMLDQAAAAPWHRAWLTSAIDRAQIASYNTALIEVMGRYEARNPKGGLNGLLDVLHNRGDAFAGMDWADRFRPELMDPMAKVGGGVQNALKAAHALCQAHFKTYKGFIFTMGQSLASGQMDCIRATDIIAAAYRNAGYGGYFSIRMSRMVNGHTIAGAEVAPGKVITADGLLKGFAGTEWHQAADAQSVSIELYARGLSHYAFVSGVVLTGANAKKTLTTPVPWLPGWEGKTETKGKTKKR
;
A
#
# COMPACT_ATOMS: atom_id res chain seq x y z
N MET A 1 0.89 24.27 -31.17
CA MET A 1 0.88 22.78 -31.10
C MET A 1 0.54 22.36 -29.67
N PRO A 2 -0.45 21.48 -29.42
CA PRO A 2 -1.05 21.39 -28.10
C PRO A 2 -0.27 20.43 -27.18
N ALA A 3 0.01 20.91 -25.97
CA ALA A 3 0.64 20.20 -24.83
C ALA A 3 -0.10 18.94 -24.32
N ARG A 4 -1.15 18.49 -25.03
CA ARG A 4 -1.89 17.25 -24.72
C ARG A 4 -1.23 15.99 -25.26
N LEU A 5 -0.39 16.07 -26.30
CA LEU A 5 0.35 14.91 -26.82
C LEU A 5 1.58 14.55 -25.97
N LEU A 6 2.22 15.51 -25.30
CA LEU A 6 3.41 15.22 -24.46
C LEU A 6 3.10 14.35 -23.21
N ARG A 7 1.86 14.37 -22.70
CA ARG A 7 1.50 13.62 -21.47
C ARG A 7 1.32 12.12 -21.68
N HIS A 8 1.11 11.66 -22.90
CA HIS A 8 1.03 10.23 -23.23
C HIS A 8 2.29 9.67 -23.88
N VAL A 9 3.21 10.55 -24.31
CA VAL A 9 4.46 10.13 -24.95
C VAL A 9 5.60 10.00 -23.93
N LEU A 10 5.57 10.67 -22.78
CA LEU A 10 6.66 10.57 -21.77
C LEU A 10 6.87 9.17 -21.17
N PRO A 11 5.83 8.36 -20.83
CA PRO A 11 6.03 6.99 -20.35
C PRO A 11 6.50 6.04 -21.46
N LEU A 12 6.14 6.33 -22.71
CA LEU A 12 6.60 5.60 -23.89
C LEU A 12 8.02 6.00 -24.29
N LEU A 13 8.46 7.24 -24.02
CA LEU A 13 9.82 7.70 -24.26
C LEU A 13 10.82 7.18 -23.23
N VAL A 14 10.41 6.84 -22.00
CA VAL A 14 11.32 6.17 -21.04
C VAL A 14 11.52 4.71 -21.40
N LEU A 15 10.51 4.05 -22.00
CA LEU A 15 10.66 2.69 -22.56
C LEU A 15 11.35 2.69 -23.95
N ALA A 16 11.20 3.76 -24.74
CA ALA A 16 11.86 3.89 -26.04
C ALA A 16 13.28 4.47 -25.96
N SER A 17 13.62 5.26 -24.92
CA SER A 17 15.01 5.66 -24.65
C SER A 17 15.87 4.51 -24.12
N LEU A 18 15.23 3.44 -23.62
CA LEU A 18 15.88 2.17 -23.27
C LEU A 18 16.14 1.26 -24.48
N ALA A 19 15.58 1.58 -25.65
CA ALA A 19 15.79 0.82 -26.89
C ALA A 19 16.77 1.49 -27.87
N LEU A 20 17.31 2.67 -27.54
CA LEU A 20 18.08 3.51 -28.48
C LEU A 20 19.44 4.00 -27.96
N THR A 21 19.90 3.54 -26.81
CA THR A 21 21.32 3.68 -26.43
C THR A 21 22.03 2.40 -26.80
N GLY A 22 23.05 2.51 -27.65
CA GLY A 22 23.69 1.42 -28.39
C GLY A 22 24.01 0.17 -27.58
N GLU A 23 24.13 -0.95 -28.30
CA GLU A 23 24.55 -2.26 -27.80
C GLU A 23 25.55 -2.14 -26.65
N SER A 24 25.04 -2.12 -25.42
CA SER A 24 25.88 -2.27 -24.24
C SER A 24 26.47 -3.66 -24.35
N ALA A 25 27.81 -3.76 -24.27
CA ALA A 25 28.47 -5.06 -24.27
C ALA A 25 27.76 -5.99 -23.28
N PRO A 26 27.55 -7.28 -23.62
CA PRO A 26 26.83 -8.20 -22.76
C PRO A 26 27.44 -8.16 -21.36
N ALA A 27 26.59 -7.87 -20.37
CA ALA A 27 27.05 -7.66 -19.01
C ALA A 27 27.80 -8.91 -18.53
N ASP A 28 29.03 -8.73 -18.06
CA ASP A 28 29.84 -9.82 -17.50
C ASP A 28 29.05 -10.52 -16.38
N PRO A 29 28.71 -11.82 -16.51
CA PRO A 29 27.94 -12.55 -15.51
C PRO A 29 28.50 -12.44 -14.08
N ALA A 30 29.83 -12.36 -13.93
CA ALA A 30 30.47 -12.23 -12.62
C ALA A 30 30.21 -10.84 -12.00
N ALA A 31 30.31 -9.78 -12.80
CA ALA A 31 29.98 -8.43 -12.38
C ALA A 31 28.49 -8.29 -12.00
N VAL A 32 27.58 -8.88 -12.78
CA VAL A 32 26.14 -8.89 -12.46
C VAL A 32 25.86 -9.60 -11.14
N LEU A 33 26.46 -10.78 -10.94
CA LEU A 33 26.31 -11.52 -9.68
C LEU A 33 26.82 -10.71 -8.48
N ALA A 34 27.97 -10.05 -8.62
CA ALA A 34 28.55 -9.19 -7.58
C ALA A 34 27.64 -8.00 -7.26
N ALA A 35 27.12 -7.31 -8.29
CA ALA A 35 26.21 -6.18 -8.12
C ALA A 35 24.90 -6.61 -7.45
N CYS A 36 24.31 -7.74 -7.87
CA CYS A 36 23.11 -8.30 -7.24
C CYS A 36 23.36 -8.68 -5.78
N ARG A 37 24.49 -9.34 -5.48
CA ARG A 37 24.84 -9.71 -4.10
C ARG A 37 24.98 -8.49 -3.20
N GLN A 38 25.72 -7.47 -3.67
CA GLN A 38 25.93 -6.24 -2.91
C GLN A 38 24.60 -5.53 -2.67
N SER A 39 23.80 -5.34 -3.72
CA SER A 39 22.50 -4.67 -3.62
C SER A 39 21.53 -5.41 -2.69
N LEU A 40 21.43 -6.73 -2.80
CA LEU A 40 20.56 -7.53 -1.93
C LEU A 40 21.02 -7.49 -0.47
N SER A 41 22.33 -7.50 -0.21
CA SER A 41 22.88 -7.41 1.15
C SER A 41 22.67 -6.04 1.78
N ASP A 42 23.07 -4.97 1.09
CA ASP A 42 22.96 -3.59 1.59
C ASP A 42 21.50 -3.15 1.69
N GLY A 43 20.71 -3.50 0.67
CA GLY A 43 19.29 -3.19 0.62
C GLY A 43 18.52 -3.85 1.77
N ARG A 44 18.86 -5.10 2.09
CA ARG A 44 18.30 -5.82 3.25
C ARG A 44 18.55 -5.07 4.56
N ALA A 45 19.77 -4.58 4.79
CA ALA A 45 20.08 -3.84 6.01
C ALA A 45 19.25 -2.56 6.17
N VAL A 46 18.96 -1.87 5.06
CA VAL A 46 18.11 -0.67 5.05
C VAL A 46 16.64 -1.01 5.34
N LEU A 47 16.11 -2.07 4.74
CA LEU A 47 14.69 -2.42 4.87
C LEU A 47 14.36 -3.13 6.20
N ILE A 48 15.09 -4.20 6.52
CA ILE A 48 14.76 -5.11 7.64
C ILE A 48 15.79 -5.14 8.77
N GLY A 49 16.81 -4.26 8.74
CA GLY A 49 17.82 -4.17 9.79
C GLY A 49 18.70 -5.42 9.87
N LYS A 50 18.99 -5.89 11.09
CA LYS A 50 19.85 -7.06 11.35
C LYS A 50 19.07 -8.37 11.55
N ARG A 51 17.75 -8.36 11.34
CA ARG A 51 16.87 -9.51 11.63
C ARG A 51 17.25 -10.74 10.83
N ASN A 52 17.18 -11.90 11.49
CA ASN A 52 17.45 -13.19 10.84
C ASN A 52 16.36 -13.46 9.77
N PRO A 53 16.72 -13.58 8.48
CA PRO A 53 15.76 -13.79 7.40
C PRO A 53 15.12 -15.18 7.43
N ASP A 54 15.76 -16.16 8.09
CA ASP A 54 15.26 -17.53 8.22
C ASP A 54 14.10 -17.64 9.23
N LYS A 55 13.82 -16.55 9.96
CA LYS A 55 12.70 -16.44 10.90
C LYS A 55 11.76 -15.35 10.40
N VAL A 56 10.52 -15.73 10.09
CA VAL A 56 9.45 -14.75 9.86
C VAL A 56 9.26 -13.98 11.16
N SER A 57 9.76 -12.74 11.20
CA SER A 57 9.79 -11.93 12.41
C SER A 57 8.71 -10.85 12.39
N VAL A 58 8.32 -10.39 11.19
CA VAL A 58 7.13 -9.54 11.01
C VAL A 58 5.89 -10.42 11.04
N LEU A 59 5.26 -10.51 12.22
CA LEU A 59 4.03 -11.26 12.39
C LEU A 59 2.94 -10.72 11.46
N SER A 60 2.32 -11.63 10.70
CA SER A 60 1.20 -11.29 9.82
C SER A 60 -0.01 -10.99 10.68
N CYS A 61 -0.38 -9.71 10.80
CA CYS A 61 -1.46 -9.19 11.64
C CYS A 61 -2.87 -9.57 11.16
N HIS A 62 -3.17 -10.86 11.04
CA HIS A 62 -4.39 -11.34 10.38
C HIS A 62 -5.48 -11.80 11.35
N LYS A 63 -5.21 -11.88 12.67
CA LYS A 63 -6.17 -12.26 13.74
C LYS A 63 -5.83 -11.63 15.10
N TRP A 64 -5.87 -10.30 15.21
CA TRP A 64 -5.56 -9.64 16.48
C TRP A 64 -6.76 -9.74 17.41
N LYS A 65 -6.60 -10.44 18.54
CA LYS A 65 -7.67 -10.64 19.53
C LYS A 65 -7.73 -9.52 20.55
N ASP A 66 -6.59 -8.91 20.87
CA ASP A 66 -6.48 -7.76 21.78
C ASP A 66 -5.20 -6.94 21.54
N ILE A 67 -5.07 -5.81 22.24
CA ILE A 67 -3.96 -4.86 22.12
C ILE A 67 -2.63 -5.38 22.69
N SER A 68 -2.65 -6.39 23.58
CA SER A 68 -1.44 -6.92 24.21
C SER A 68 -0.53 -7.62 23.20
N GLN A 69 -1.13 -8.26 22.19
CA GLN A 69 -0.41 -8.87 21.06
C GLN A 69 0.32 -7.83 20.18
N ILE A 70 -0.14 -6.58 20.17
CA ILE A 70 0.48 -5.46 19.46
C ILE A 70 1.73 -4.99 20.22
N VAL A 71 1.58 -4.89 21.54
CA VAL A 71 2.61 -4.43 22.48
C VAL A 71 3.79 -5.41 22.49
N ASP A 72 3.56 -6.71 22.65
CA ASP A 72 4.64 -7.71 22.74
C ASP A 72 5.53 -7.80 21.49
N LEU A 73 5.02 -7.35 20.34
CA LEU A 73 5.74 -7.34 19.06
C LEU A 73 6.44 -6.02 18.75
N THR A 74 5.97 -4.93 19.34
CA THR A 74 6.53 -3.60 19.12
C THR A 74 7.72 -3.33 20.05
N PHE A 75 7.80 -4.00 21.21
CA PHE A 75 8.72 -3.65 22.30
C PHE A 75 9.86 -4.66 22.58
N ARG A 76 10.24 -5.54 21.64
CA ARG A 76 11.51 -6.33 21.74
C ARG A 76 12.69 -5.51 21.18
N ALA A 77 13.93 -5.87 21.56
CA ALA A 77 15.17 -5.12 21.25
C ALA A 77 15.17 -4.44 19.85
N VAL A 78 14.80 -3.15 19.85
CA VAL A 78 14.34 -2.38 18.69
C VAL A 78 15.49 -1.98 17.76
N ASP A 79 16.70 -1.90 18.30
CA ASP A 79 17.90 -1.41 17.60
C ASP A 79 18.34 -2.32 16.44
N GLN A 80 17.98 -3.60 16.48
CA GLN A 80 18.29 -4.56 15.42
C GLN A 80 17.15 -4.76 14.42
N GLU A 81 15.98 -4.18 14.67
CA GLU A 81 14.77 -4.38 13.89
C GLU A 81 14.73 -3.53 12.62
N GLY A 82 13.80 -3.86 11.71
CA GLY A 82 13.54 -3.09 10.49
C GLY A 82 12.95 -1.70 10.75
N PHE A 83 12.94 -0.86 9.72
CA PHE A 83 12.51 0.53 9.84
C PHE A 83 11.08 0.71 10.38
N GLY A 84 10.11 -0.08 9.91
CA GLY A 84 8.72 -0.08 10.33
C GLY A 84 8.51 -0.50 11.79
N VAL A 85 9.23 -1.52 12.28
CA VAL A 85 9.18 -1.90 13.71
C VAL A 85 9.74 -0.77 14.57
N ARG A 86 10.92 -0.23 14.21
CA ARG A 86 11.51 0.92 14.92
C ARG A 86 10.60 2.14 14.92
N LEU A 87 9.96 2.43 13.79
CA LEU A 87 9.01 3.52 13.70
C LEU A 87 7.79 3.27 14.58
N GLY A 88 7.30 2.03 14.64
CA GLY A 88 6.23 1.62 15.54
C GLY A 88 6.57 1.92 17.00
N ASP A 89 7.73 1.46 17.49
CA ASP A 89 8.22 1.72 18.84
C ASP A 89 8.39 3.23 19.13
N MET A 90 9.02 3.96 18.20
CA MET A 90 9.19 5.42 18.34
C MET A 90 7.86 6.17 18.45
N THR A 91 6.82 5.69 17.79
CA THR A 91 5.51 6.35 17.67
C THR A 91 4.43 5.74 18.56
N ILE A 92 4.68 4.63 19.24
CA ILE A 92 3.71 3.97 20.12
C ILE A 92 4.43 3.67 21.43
N GLY A 93 3.97 4.25 22.54
CA GLY A 93 4.56 4.00 23.86
C GLY A 93 5.71 4.94 24.26
N ASN A 94 6.19 5.79 23.34
CA ASN A 94 7.20 6.81 23.65
C ASN A 94 6.69 7.84 24.68
N THR A 95 7.25 7.80 25.89
CA THR A 95 6.87 8.69 27.01
C THR A 95 7.21 10.14 26.75
N ALA A 96 8.20 10.45 25.91
CA ALA A 96 8.59 11.81 25.56
C ALA A 96 7.49 12.57 24.79
N ARG A 97 6.46 11.88 24.27
CA ARG A 97 5.33 12.48 23.55
C ARG A 97 4.15 12.87 24.46
N LYS A 98 4.20 12.55 25.76
CA LYS A 98 3.02 12.51 26.65
C LYS A 98 2.67 13.83 27.34
N GLU A 99 3.32 14.94 27.00
CA GLU A 99 3.21 16.18 27.78
C GLU A 99 2.05 17.08 27.35
N SER A 100 1.89 17.32 26.05
CA SER A 100 0.84 18.21 25.51
C SER A 100 0.71 18.07 23.98
N PRO A 101 -0.37 18.57 23.35
CA PRO A 101 -0.46 18.63 21.90
C PRO A 101 0.70 19.40 21.25
N ALA A 102 1.17 20.49 21.88
CA ALA A 102 2.28 21.30 21.38
C ALA A 102 3.61 20.51 21.44
N ALA A 103 3.86 19.79 22.53
CA ALA A 103 5.04 18.93 22.66
C ALA A 103 5.00 17.78 21.65
N ASP A 104 3.84 17.16 21.43
CA ASP A 104 3.69 16.10 20.43
C ASP A 104 3.92 16.64 19.01
N PHE A 105 3.39 17.83 18.69
CA PHE A 105 3.69 18.51 17.43
C PHE A 105 5.20 18.77 17.25
N ALA A 106 5.87 19.32 18.26
CA ALA A 106 7.30 19.58 18.22
C ALA A 106 8.10 18.28 18.01
N TRP A 107 7.71 17.18 18.67
CA TRP A 107 8.32 15.87 18.47
C TRP A 107 8.16 15.36 17.03
N HIS A 108 6.96 15.51 16.45
CA HIS A 108 6.71 15.12 15.05
C HIS A 108 7.51 15.96 14.05
N GLN A 109 7.61 17.27 14.28
CA GLN A 109 8.30 18.18 13.36
C GLN A 109 9.83 18.18 13.53
N GLY A 110 10.35 17.78 14.69
CA GLY A 110 11.77 17.63 14.96
C GLY A 110 12.23 16.16 14.86
N PRO A 111 12.35 15.43 15.99
CA PRO A 111 12.89 14.07 16.02
C PRO A 111 12.34 13.10 14.98
N LEU A 112 11.01 13.01 14.81
CA LEU A 112 10.43 12.08 13.84
C LEU A 112 10.79 12.47 12.40
N ARG A 113 10.67 13.76 12.05
CA ARG A 113 11.03 14.26 10.73
C ARG A 113 12.48 13.94 10.40
N GLU A 114 13.39 14.15 11.34
CA GLU A 114 14.81 13.83 11.16
C GLU A 114 15.02 12.34 10.86
N VAL A 115 14.38 11.45 11.62
CA VAL A 115 14.43 10.00 11.36
C VAL A 115 13.92 9.65 9.96
N LEU A 116 12.82 10.27 9.50
CA LEU A 116 12.28 10.04 8.17
C LEU A 116 13.20 10.55 7.05
N VAL A 117 13.82 11.72 7.24
CA VAL A 117 14.80 12.28 6.29
C VAL A 117 16.03 11.39 6.18
N ASN A 118 16.57 10.93 7.31
CA ASN A 118 17.73 10.05 7.36
C ASN A 118 17.42 8.69 6.73
N ALA A 119 16.26 8.11 7.03
CA ALA A 119 15.81 6.87 6.40
C ALA A 119 15.63 7.02 4.88
N LYS A 120 15.11 8.17 4.42
CA LYS A 120 14.96 8.45 2.99
C LYS A 120 16.31 8.57 2.29
N ALA A 121 17.28 9.25 2.90
CA ALA A 121 18.63 9.37 2.37
C ALA A 121 19.31 7.99 2.27
N ALA A 122 19.24 7.17 3.33
CA ALA A 122 19.79 5.82 3.31
C ALA A 122 19.14 4.93 2.23
N ASN A 123 17.81 5.02 2.10
CA ASN A 123 17.08 4.26 1.09
C ASN A 123 17.35 4.73 -0.34
N ALA A 124 17.65 6.02 -0.58
CA ALA A 124 17.96 6.53 -1.91
C ALA A 124 19.21 5.85 -2.50
N THR A 125 20.27 5.67 -1.70
CA THR A 125 21.49 4.97 -2.12
C THR A 125 21.21 3.50 -2.41
N ALA A 126 20.49 2.80 -1.53
CA ALA A 126 20.13 1.40 -1.73
C ALA A 126 19.22 1.19 -2.95
N LEU A 127 18.25 2.09 -3.17
CA LEU A 127 17.37 2.08 -4.33
C LEU A 127 18.16 2.23 -5.63
N ALA A 128 19.12 3.17 -5.69
CA ALA A 128 19.95 3.37 -6.89
C ALA A 128 20.73 2.09 -7.23
N ALA A 129 21.38 1.47 -6.24
CA ALA A 129 22.08 0.20 -6.42
C ALA A 129 21.15 -0.94 -6.86
N ALA A 130 19.95 -1.03 -6.27
CA ALA A 130 18.96 -2.04 -6.63
C ALA A 130 18.40 -1.88 -8.04
N LEU A 131 18.23 -0.64 -8.51
CA LEU A 131 17.82 -0.37 -9.89
C LEU A 131 18.88 -0.81 -10.89
N VAL A 132 20.16 -0.50 -10.63
CA VAL A 132 21.29 -0.94 -11.47
C VAL A 132 21.38 -2.46 -11.50
N ALA A 133 21.30 -3.12 -10.34
CA ALA A 133 21.32 -4.59 -10.26
C ALA A 133 20.15 -5.21 -11.02
N ALA A 134 18.94 -4.64 -10.91
CA ALA A 134 17.76 -5.13 -11.63
C ALA A 134 17.89 -4.97 -13.16
N GLU A 135 18.44 -3.86 -13.63
CA GLU A 135 18.72 -3.62 -15.05
C GLU A 135 19.77 -4.60 -15.58
N GLN A 136 20.88 -4.76 -14.86
CA GLN A 136 21.94 -5.71 -15.21
C GLN A 136 21.44 -7.16 -15.24
N ALA A 137 20.63 -7.57 -14.26
CA ALA A 137 20.02 -8.90 -14.23
C ALA A 137 19.08 -9.13 -15.43
N ALA A 138 18.28 -8.12 -15.80
CA ALA A 138 17.41 -8.19 -16.97
C ALA A 138 18.21 -8.27 -18.29
N SER A 139 19.25 -7.45 -18.43
CA SER A 139 20.14 -7.48 -19.60
C SER A 139 20.87 -8.82 -19.75
N LEU A 140 21.37 -9.37 -18.64
CA LEU A 140 21.99 -10.70 -18.63
C LEU A 140 20.98 -11.79 -19.02
N ALA A 141 19.76 -11.73 -18.49
CA ALA A 141 18.70 -12.69 -18.83
C ALA A 141 18.33 -12.65 -20.31
N ALA A 142 18.26 -11.44 -20.89
CA ALA A 142 18.01 -11.26 -22.32
C ALA A 142 19.16 -11.76 -23.20
N ALA A 143 20.42 -11.53 -22.77
CA ALA A 143 21.61 -11.95 -23.52
C ALA A 143 21.79 -13.47 -23.60
N SER A 144 21.12 -14.26 -22.74
CA SER A 144 21.19 -15.73 -22.73
C SER A 144 22.63 -16.26 -22.70
N PRO A 145 23.40 -15.97 -21.63
CA PRO A 145 24.81 -16.32 -21.54
C PRO A 145 25.03 -17.83 -21.66
N ALA A 146 26.16 -18.24 -22.22
CA ALA A 146 26.48 -19.66 -22.36
C ALA A 146 26.72 -20.37 -21.01
N ALA A 147 27.23 -19.63 -20.01
CA ALA A 147 27.48 -20.13 -18.67
C ALA A 147 27.39 -18.99 -17.64
N LEU A 148 27.24 -19.36 -16.39
CA LEU A 148 27.11 -18.45 -15.26
C LEU A 148 28.06 -18.88 -14.12
N PRO A 149 28.74 -17.92 -13.45
CA PRO A 149 29.75 -18.21 -12.45
C PRO A 149 29.15 -18.81 -11.18
N GLU A 150 29.99 -19.54 -10.44
CA GLU A 150 29.67 -19.97 -9.09
C GLU A 150 29.50 -18.78 -8.15
N GLY A 151 28.55 -18.93 -7.24
CA GLY A 151 28.37 -18.00 -6.14
C GLY A 151 26.98 -18.09 -5.56
N ASN A 152 26.85 -17.49 -4.38
CA ASN A 152 25.64 -17.58 -3.58
C ASN A 152 25.02 -16.19 -3.45
N LEU A 153 23.70 -16.18 -3.46
CA LEU A 153 22.83 -15.07 -3.04
C LEU A 153 22.04 -15.53 -1.81
N SER A 154 20.79 -15.10 -1.66
CA SER A 154 19.86 -15.64 -0.65
C SER A 154 18.45 -15.78 -1.23
N GLY A 155 17.66 -16.67 -0.63
CA GLY A 155 16.22 -16.83 -0.90
C GLY A 155 15.86 -17.07 -2.36
N TRP A 156 14.83 -16.37 -2.82
CA TRP A 156 14.29 -16.51 -4.17
C TRP A 156 15.33 -16.17 -5.27
N PRO A 157 16.10 -15.05 -5.19
CA PRO A 157 17.17 -14.77 -6.14
C PRO A 157 18.21 -15.89 -6.27
N ASP A 158 18.66 -16.48 -5.15
CA ASP A 158 19.66 -17.56 -5.18
C ASP A 158 19.12 -18.81 -5.87
N ALA A 159 17.90 -19.23 -5.50
CA ALA A 159 17.27 -20.39 -6.10
C ALA A 159 17.11 -20.24 -7.62
N CYS A 160 16.75 -19.04 -8.09
CA CYS A 160 16.68 -18.75 -9.53
C CYS A 160 18.06 -18.81 -10.19
N TRP A 161 19.10 -18.23 -9.56
CA TRP A 161 20.47 -18.26 -10.07
C TRP A 161 20.99 -19.68 -10.22
N GLN A 162 20.87 -20.53 -9.19
CA GLN A 162 21.35 -21.91 -9.25
C GLN A 162 20.61 -22.75 -10.31
N ARG A 163 19.30 -22.55 -10.47
CA ARG A 163 18.52 -23.28 -11.49
C ARG A 163 18.84 -22.80 -12.90
N TRP A 164 19.11 -21.50 -13.08
CA TRP A 164 19.57 -20.97 -14.36
C TRP A 164 20.94 -21.54 -14.74
N ARG A 165 21.86 -21.60 -13.78
CA ARG A 165 23.17 -22.26 -13.94
C ARG A 165 23.03 -23.72 -14.36
N ALA A 166 22.19 -24.48 -13.65
CA ALA A 166 21.96 -25.89 -13.95
C ALA A 166 21.35 -26.09 -15.35
N ALA A 167 20.39 -25.25 -15.76
CA ALA A 167 19.77 -25.32 -17.08
C ALA A 167 20.78 -25.04 -18.20
N LEU A 168 21.64 -24.02 -18.04
CA LEU A 168 22.70 -23.72 -19.01
C LEU A 168 23.72 -24.86 -19.12
N ALA A 169 24.16 -25.41 -17.99
CA ALA A 169 25.09 -26.54 -17.97
C ALA A 169 24.49 -27.82 -18.60
N GLY A 170 23.18 -28.01 -18.47
CA GLY A 170 22.44 -29.13 -19.07
C GLY A 170 22.00 -28.90 -20.52
N GLY A 171 22.26 -27.74 -21.11
CA GLY A 171 21.78 -27.39 -22.46
C GLY A 171 20.26 -27.23 -22.57
N ASP A 172 19.54 -27.03 -21.46
CA ASP A 172 18.10 -26.79 -21.43
C ASP A 172 17.80 -25.32 -21.73
N ALA A 173 17.68 -24.99 -23.03
CA ALA A 173 17.42 -23.62 -23.47
C ALA A 173 16.11 -23.03 -22.91
N ALA A 174 15.05 -23.84 -22.80
CA ALA A 174 13.76 -23.40 -22.28
C ALA A 174 13.84 -23.12 -20.77
N GLY A 175 14.50 -24.00 -20.02
CA GLY A 175 14.81 -23.79 -18.62
C GLY A 175 15.70 -22.58 -18.40
N ALA A 176 16.73 -22.38 -19.22
CA ALA A 176 17.64 -21.24 -19.11
C ALA A 176 16.90 -19.91 -19.32
N ALA A 177 16.06 -19.81 -20.36
CA ALA A 177 15.25 -18.62 -20.61
C ALA A 177 14.29 -18.33 -19.46
N ARG A 178 13.59 -19.37 -18.94
CA ARG A 178 12.68 -19.23 -17.80
C ARG A 178 13.41 -18.77 -16.55
N TRP A 179 14.48 -19.46 -16.14
CA TRP A 179 15.18 -19.16 -14.90
C TRP A 179 15.95 -17.83 -14.95
N GLY A 180 16.40 -17.40 -16.13
CA GLY A 180 16.90 -16.03 -16.35
C GLY A 180 15.83 -14.97 -16.11
N ALA A 181 14.62 -15.16 -16.66
CA ALA A 181 13.51 -14.24 -16.43
C ALA A 181 13.03 -14.20 -14.97
N GLU A 182 13.04 -15.36 -14.30
CA GLU A 182 12.77 -15.51 -12.87
C GLU A 182 13.80 -14.76 -12.01
N PHE A 183 15.09 -14.92 -12.33
CA PHE A 183 16.16 -14.22 -11.64
C PHE A 183 16.03 -12.70 -11.79
N ALA A 184 15.85 -12.21 -13.03
CA ALA A 184 15.63 -10.79 -13.29
C ALA A 184 14.39 -10.25 -12.53
N SER A 185 13.32 -11.04 -12.46
CA SER A 185 12.10 -10.68 -11.73
C SER A 185 12.33 -10.59 -10.22
N ALA A 186 13.10 -11.51 -9.63
CA ALA A 186 13.44 -11.52 -8.22
C ALA A 186 14.30 -10.30 -7.83
N VAL A 187 15.30 -9.94 -8.64
CA VAL A 187 16.14 -8.75 -8.41
C VAL A 187 15.33 -7.46 -8.60
N ALA A 188 14.46 -7.39 -9.62
CA ALA A 188 13.56 -6.26 -9.83
C ALA A 188 12.55 -6.09 -8.69
N PHE A 189 12.12 -7.18 -8.04
CA PHE A 189 11.26 -7.13 -6.85
C PHE A 189 11.98 -6.45 -5.68
N ALA A 190 13.28 -6.73 -5.46
CA ALA A 190 14.07 -6.03 -4.45
C ALA A 190 14.09 -4.51 -4.65
N ALA A 191 14.34 -4.06 -5.89
CA ALA A 191 14.29 -2.64 -6.24
C ALA A 191 12.90 -2.03 -6.02
N GLU A 192 11.84 -2.81 -6.23
CA GLU A 192 10.47 -2.36 -5.97
C GLU A 192 10.17 -2.15 -4.49
N LEU A 193 10.73 -2.96 -3.59
CA LEU A 193 10.58 -2.77 -2.14
C LEU A 193 11.22 -1.45 -1.69
N HIS A 194 12.41 -1.13 -2.20
CA HIS A 194 13.05 0.17 -1.97
C HIS A 194 12.27 1.33 -2.57
N ARG A 195 11.64 1.13 -3.74
CA ARG A 195 10.75 2.11 -4.36
C ARG A 195 9.55 2.38 -3.44
N TRP A 196 8.91 1.34 -2.91
CA TRP A 196 7.84 1.47 -1.90
C TRP A 196 8.29 2.23 -0.66
N GLN A 197 9.43 1.85 -0.08
CA GLN A 197 10.01 2.55 1.07
C GLN A 197 10.20 4.05 0.79
N ASP A 198 10.78 4.40 -0.36
CA ASP A 198 11.04 5.80 -0.75
C ASP A 198 9.76 6.62 -0.87
N GLY A 199 8.75 6.05 -1.56
CA GLY A 199 7.46 6.71 -1.77
C GLY A 199 6.66 6.87 -0.49
N LEU A 200 6.70 5.88 0.41
CA LEU A 200 6.05 5.96 1.72
C LEU A 200 6.73 7.02 2.60
N LEU A 201 8.07 7.08 2.63
CA LEU A 201 8.81 8.12 3.35
C LEU A 201 8.50 9.53 2.82
N ALA A 202 8.45 9.72 1.50
CA ALA A 202 8.07 10.99 0.89
C ALA A 202 6.63 11.39 1.26
N ASN A 203 5.70 10.43 1.25
CA ASN A 203 4.31 10.67 1.62
C ASN A 203 4.16 11.02 3.12
N HIS A 204 4.91 10.35 3.99
CA HIS A 204 4.94 10.65 5.43
C HIS A 204 5.47 12.08 5.69
N LEU A 205 6.56 12.47 5.03
CA LEU A 205 7.08 13.84 5.12
C LEU A 205 6.06 14.88 4.63
N ALA A 206 5.34 14.61 3.54
CA ALA A 206 4.25 15.48 3.06
C ALA A 206 3.09 15.57 4.08
N ASN A 207 2.75 14.48 4.76
CA ASN A 207 1.77 14.49 5.84
C ASN A 207 2.25 15.36 7.03
N LEU A 208 3.55 15.32 7.37
CA LEU A 208 4.13 16.24 8.36
C LEU A 208 4.11 17.70 7.90
N ASP A 209 4.26 17.96 6.61
CA ASP A 209 4.07 19.31 6.05
C ASP A 209 2.62 19.78 6.17
N PHE A 210 1.64 18.89 5.97
CA PHE A 210 0.23 19.21 6.22
C PHE A 210 -0.02 19.49 7.70
N MET A 211 0.55 18.68 8.60
CA MET A 211 0.47 18.91 10.04
C MET A 211 1.04 20.29 10.41
N ARG A 212 2.16 20.71 9.82
CA ARG A 212 2.77 22.04 10.02
C ARG A 212 1.88 23.19 9.55
N LEU A 213 1.09 23.01 8.49
CA LEU A 213 0.08 24.02 8.10
C LEU A 213 -1.01 24.22 9.18
N ASN A 214 -1.10 23.33 10.16
CA ASN A 214 -2.09 23.35 11.22
C ASN A 214 -1.47 23.60 12.61
N GLU A 215 -0.25 24.14 12.69
CA GLU A 215 0.49 24.37 13.94
C GLU A 215 -0.33 25.08 15.03
N ASP A 216 -1.05 26.16 14.69
CA ASP A 216 -1.88 26.93 15.64
C ASP A 216 -2.85 26.06 16.43
N HIS A 217 -3.35 24.98 15.82
CA HIS A 217 -4.29 24.08 16.47
C HIS A 217 -3.60 23.28 17.59
N PHE A 218 -2.34 22.91 17.43
CA PHE A 218 -1.57 22.18 18.45
C PHE A 218 -1.14 23.06 19.64
N ALA A 219 -1.18 24.39 19.50
CA ALA A 219 -0.84 25.31 20.59
C ALA A 219 -1.89 25.35 21.72
N THR A 220 -3.08 24.80 21.50
CA THR A 220 -4.17 24.86 22.49
C THR A 220 -3.94 23.81 23.59
N PRO A 221 -3.79 24.22 24.86
CA PRO A 221 -3.59 23.29 25.97
C PRO A 221 -4.76 22.32 26.10
N ARG A 222 -4.45 21.07 26.48
CA ARG A 222 -5.47 20.05 26.70
C ARG A 222 -5.15 19.20 27.92
N ASN A 223 -5.94 19.38 28.97
CA ASN A 223 -5.82 18.57 30.19
C ASN A 223 -6.04 17.09 29.85
N GLY A 224 -5.16 16.21 30.35
CA GLY A 224 -5.23 14.78 30.10
C GLY A 224 -4.91 14.37 28.65
N TYR A 225 -4.06 15.13 27.93
CA TYR A 225 -3.59 14.71 26.62
C TYR A 225 -2.83 13.38 26.70
N ASN A 226 -3.23 12.39 25.89
CA ASN A 226 -2.50 11.15 25.69
C ASN A 226 -2.21 10.99 24.18
N PRO A 227 -0.95 11.08 23.74
CA PRO A 227 -0.58 11.03 22.32
C PRO A 227 -1.11 9.77 21.63
N ASP A 228 -1.07 8.61 22.28
CA ASP A 228 -1.43 7.32 21.69
C ASP A 228 -2.92 7.23 21.31
N SER A 229 -3.78 8.00 21.99
CA SER A 229 -5.23 8.00 21.75
C SER A 229 -5.76 9.31 21.16
N HIS A 230 -4.98 10.39 21.23
CA HIS A 230 -5.41 11.74 20.88
C HIS A 230 -4.78 12.28 19.61
N ILE A 231 -3.57 11.88 19.21
CA ILE A 231 -2.90 12.48 18.04
C ILE A 231 -3.74 12.36 16.76
N GLY A 232 -4.48 11.26 16.60
CA GLY A 232 -5.38 11.05 15.47
C GLY A 232 -6.53 12.05 15.36
N ARG A 233 -6.78 12.86 16.39
CA ARG A 233 -7.82 13.91 16.43
C ARG A 233 -7.34 15.24 15.86
N PHE A 234 -6.02 15.36 15.66
CA PHE A 234 -5.36 16.56 15.17
C PHE A 234 -5.03 16.41 13.67
N PRO A 235 -4.95 17.53 12.92
CA PRO A 235 -4.64 17.50 11.49
C PRO A 235 -3.33 16.78 11.18
N GLY A 236 -3.37 15.84 10.22
CA GLY A 236 -2.23 15.00 9.84
C GLY A 236 -1.85 13.93 10.87
N GLY A 237 -2.41 13.96 12.07
CA GLY A 237 -2.08 13.03 13.15
C GLY A 237 -2.79 11.68 13.03
N HIS A 238 -3.83 11.56 12.19
CA HIS A 238 -4.47 10.25 11.98
C HIS A 238 -3.51 9.29 11.29
N LEU A 239 -2.86 9.71 10.20
CA LEU A 239 -1.98 8.82 9.45
C LEU A 239 -0.71 8.41 10.23
N THR A 240 -0.26 9.22 11.19
CA THR A 240 0.94 8.92 12.01
C THR A 240 0.79 7.64 12.82
N LEU A 241 -0.45 7.30 13.20
CA LEU A 241 -0.76 6.09 13.93
C LEU A 241 -0.69 4.81 13.07
N TYR A 242 -0.56 4.87 11.73
CA TYR A 242 -0.64 3.69 10.84
C TYR A 242 0.44 3.59 9.78
N TRP A 243 1.36 4.56 9.74
CA TRP A 243 2.49 4.51 8.83
C TRP A 243 3.28 3.20 8.97
N HIS A 244 3.45 2.73 10.21
CA HIS A 244 4.14 1.48 10.50
C HIS A 244 3.58 0.31 9.71
N GLY A 245 2.26 0.19 9.51
CA GLY A 245 1.68 -0.96 8.81
C GLY A 245 2.06 -1.02 7.32
N ASN A 246 2.33 0.11 6.67
CA ASN A 246 2.90 0.11 5.31
C ASN A 246 4.38 -0.31 5.32
N TYR A 247 5.18 0.18 6.27
CA TYR A 247 6.60 -0.17 6.38
C TYR A 247 6.81 -1.63 6.81
N LEU A 248 6.01 -2.13 7.75
CA LEU A 248 5.99 -3.54 8.15
C LEU A 248 5.66 -4.44 6.96
N GLU A 249 4.82 -3.99 6.02
CA GLU A 249 4.56 -4.77 4.82
C GLU A 249 5.75 -4.78 3.84
N VAL A 250 6.48 -3.67 3.70
CA VAL A 250 7.76 -3.65 2.95
C VAL A 250 8.73 -4.65 3.57
N GLU A 251 8.86 -4.63 4.89
CA GLU A 251 9.72 -5.55 5.62
C GLU A 251 9.31 -7.01 5.44
N ARG A 252 8.02 -7.33 5.58
CA ARG A 252 7.47 -8.68 5.42
C ARG A 252 7.73 -9.23 4.02
N LEU A 253 7.59 -8.39 3.00
CA LEU A 253 7.91 -8.79 1.62
C LEU A 253 9.42 -8.98 1.42
N CYS A 254 10.26 -8.17 2.08
CA CYS A 254 11.71 -8.31 2.04
C CYS A 254 12.18 -9.60 2.75
N GLU A 255 11.66 -9.89 3.95
CA GLU A 255 11.94 -11.16 4.64
C GLU A 255 11.65 -12.35 3.73
N ARG A 256 10.49 -12.36 3.09
CA ARG A 256 10.11 -13.47 2.20
C ARG A 256 10.91 -13.54 0.92
N LEU A 257 11.41 -12.42 0.40
CA LEU A 257 12.34 -12.43 -0.73
C LEU A 257 13.62 -13.22 -0.37
N HIS A 258 14.10 -13.09 0.86
CA HIS A 258 15.31 -13.75 1.36
C HIS A 258 15.06 -15.13 1.98
N ALA A 259 13.84 -15.39 2.46
CA ALA A 259 13.49 -16.63 3.15
C ALA A 259 12.92 -17.69 2.22
N ASP A 260 12.14 -17.33 1.19
CA ASP A 260 11.44 -18.32 0.35
C ASP A 260 12.47 -19.10 -0.49
N PRO A 261 12.73 -20.40 -0.22
CA PRO A 261 13.33 -21.24 -1.24
C PRO A 261 12.31 -21.34 -2.38
N ALA A 262 12.76 -21.22 -3.64
CA ALA A 262 11.85 -21.44 -4.76
C ALA A 262 11.18 -22.83 -4.58
N PRO A 263 9.85 -22.94 -4.59
CA PRO A 263 9.20 -24.20 -4.29
C PRO A 263 9.67 -25.27 -5.30
N GLU A 264 10.21 -26.36 -4.77
CA GLU A 264 10.56 -27.59 -5.50
C GLU A 264 9.32 -28.21 -6.18
N ASN A 265 8.13 -27.84 -5.72
CA ASN A 265 6.83 -28.29 -6.23
C ASN A 265 5.99 -27.18 -6.87
N ALA A 266 6.60 -26.27 -7.63
CA ALA A 266 5.85 -25.55 -8.66
C ALA A 266 5.47 -26.50 -9.81
N ALA A 267 4.94 -27.69 -9.50
CA ALA A 267 4.46 -28.69 -10.45
C ALA A 267 3.19 -28.23 -11.20
N GLY A 268 2.72 -27.00 -10.94
CA GLY A 268 1.79 -26.26 -11.80
C GLY A 268 2.45 -25.33 -12.83
N ASP A 269 3.79 -25.23 -12.87
CA ASP A 269 4.54 -24.26 -13.70
C ASP A 269 4.80 -24.70 -15.15
N SER A 270 4.37 -25.89 -15.58
CA SER A 270 4.50 -26.28 -17.00
C SER A 270 3.70 -25.38 -17.96
N GLY A 271 2.86 -24.48 -17.42
CA GLY A 271 2.15 -23.42 -18.15
C GLY A 271 2.34 -22.00 -17.61
N ALA A 272 3.22 -21.76 -16.63
CA ALA A 272 3.47 -20.43 -16.07
C ALA A 272 4.36 -19.58 -17.00
N GLY A 273 3.97 -19.45 -18.26
CA GLY A 273 4.52 -18.43 -19.17
C GLY A 273 3.90 -17.06 -18.89
N GLY A 274 4.64 -15.99 -19.16
CA GLY A 274 4.11 -14.62 -19.14
C GLY A 274 4.20 -13.90 -17.79
N SER A 275 3.20 -13.08 -17.48
CA SER A 275 3.17 -12.12 -16.36
C SER A 275 3.34 -12.73 -14.97
N ALA A 276 3.00 -14.01 -14.78
CA ALA A 276 3.09 -14.69 -13.48
C ALA A 276 4.55 -14.86 -13.00
N ILE A 277 5.52 -14.95 -13.92
CA ILE A 277 6.97 -15.04 -13.60
C ILE A 277 7.43 -13.79 -12.85
N ALA A 278 6.81 -12.64 -13.13
CA ALA A 278 7.15 -11.39 -12.45
C ALA A 278 6.78 -11.38 -10.95
N LEU A 279 5.94 -12.33 -10.50
CA LEU A 279 5.51 -12.46 -9.11
C LEU A 279 6.25 -13.59 -8.39
N PRO A 280 6.43 -13.50 -7.05
CA PRO A 280 6.99 -14.60 -6.28
C PRO A 280 6.20 -15.91 -6.44
N PRO A 281 6.86 -17.07 -6.49
CA PRO A 281 6.21 -18.35 -6.75
C PRO A 281 4.98 -18.63 -5.88
N ARG A 282 5.04 -18.31 -4.59
CA ARG A 282 3.97 -18.56 -3.62
C ARG A 282 2.61 -17.94 -3.98
N VAL A 283 2.60 -16.81 -4.70
CA VAL A 283 1.35 -16.09 -5.04
C VAL A 283 0.77 -16.45 -6.41
N ARG A 284 1.51 -17.21 -7.24
CA ARG A 284 1.17 -17.41 -8.66
C ARG A 284 -0.13 -18.18 -8.88
N ALA A 285 -0.37 -19.24 -8.13
CA ALA A 285 -1.60 -20.04 -8.28
C ALA A 285 -2.85 -19.16 -8.06
N THR A 286 -2.84 -18.34 -7.03
CA THR A 286 -3.94 -17.41 -6.75
C THR A 286 -4.01 -16.28 -7.78
N PHE A 287 -2.87 -15.75 -8.24
CA PHE A 287 -2.84 -14.78 -9.33
C PHE A 287 -3.50 -15.32 -10.60
N LEU A 288 -3.15 -16.54 -11.01
CA LEU A 288 -3.73 -17.20 -12.18
C LEU A 288 -5.24 -17.47 -11.99
N ALA A 289 -5.67 -17.84 -10.79
CA ALA A 289 -7.09 -18.02 -10.47
C ALA A 289 -7.88 -16.71 -10.54
N LEU A 290 -7.31 -15.58 -10.07
CA LEU A 290 -7.90 -14.25 -10.22
C LEU A 290 -7.96 -13.84 -11.71
N ARG A 291 -6.85 -14.02 -12.43
CA ARG A 291 -6.74 -13.74 -13.87
C ARG A 291 -7.79 -14.50 -14.68
N ALA A 292 -8.04 -15.77 -14.36
CA ALA A 292 -9.03 -16.61 -15.03
C ALA A 292 -10.49 -16.12 -14.89
N LYS A 293 -10.78 -15.21 -13.95
CA LYS A 293 -12.11 -14.58 -13.80
C LYS A 293 -12.31 -13.33 -14.64
N LEU A 294 -11.23 -12.81 -15.23
CA LEU A 294 -11.24 -11.58 -16.01
C LEU A 294 -11.35 -11.89 -17.51
N LYS A 295 -11.89 -10.95 -18.29
CA LYS A 295 -11.81 -10.99 -19.76
C LYS A 295 -10.49 -10.39 -20.23
N ALA A 296 -10.16 -10.60 -21.51
CA ALA A 296 -8.86 -10.25 -22.11
C ALA A 296 -8.34 -8.84 -21.75
N ALA A 297 -9.20 -7.82 -21.79
CA ALA A 297 -8.79 -6.45 -21.45
C ALA A 297 -8.33 -6.30 -19.99
N ASN A 298 -9.10 -6.83 -19.03
CA ASN A 298 -8.75 -6.77 -17.62
C ASN A 298 -7.65 -7.78 -17.26
N GLN A 299 -7.54 -8.92 -17.96
CA GLN A 299 -6.39 -9.82 -17.86
C GLN A 299 -5.11 -9.09 -18.23
N ALA A 300 -5.09 -8.37 -19.36
CA ALA A 300 -3.92 -7.59 -19.79
C ALA A 300 -3.53 -6.51 -18.77
N MET A 301 -4.51 -5.85 -18.13
CA MET A 301 -4.23 -4.89 -17.06
C MET A 301 -3.63 -5.55 -15.81
N LEU A 302 -4.17 -6.70 -15.39
CA LEU A 302 -3.63 -7.46 -14.27
C LEU A 302 -2.22 -8.01 -14.58
N ASP A 303 -1.99 -8.45 -15.81
CA ASP A 303 -0.70 -8.90 -16.32
C ASP A 303 0.32 -7.75 -16.32
N GLN A 304 -0.09 -6.56 -16.76
CA GLN A 304 0.72 -5.35 -16.68
C GLN A 304 1.04 -5.00 -15.22
N ALA A 305 0.06 -5.11 -14.31
CA ALA A 305 0.26 -4.83 -12.89
C ALA A 305 1.30 -5.75 -12.25
N ALA A 306 1.34 -7.02 -12.65
CA ALA A 306 2.30 -8.01 -12.16
C ALA A 306 3.76 -7.67 -12.54
N ALA A 307 3.98 -6.89 -13.61
CA ALA A 307 5.32 -6.48 -14.03
C ALA A 307 5.64 -5.00 -13.74
N ALA A 308 4.63 -4.16 -13.53
CA ALA A 308 4.80 -2.72 -13.37
C ALA A 308 5.40 -2.33 -12.01
N PRO A 309 6.24 -1.28 -11.94
CA PRO A 309 6.66 -0.67 -10.69
C PRO A 309 5.49 -0.35 -9.76
N TRP A 310 5.70 -0.52 -8.47
CA TRP A 310 4.73 -0.36 -7.37
C TRP A 310 3.62 -1.42 -7.33
N HIS A 311 3.11 -1.85 -8.47
CA HIS A 311 1.96 -2.73 -8.54
C HIS A 311 2.28 -4.19 -8.26
N ARG A 312 3.49 -4.64 -8.59
CA ARG A 312 3.91 -6.04 -8.40
C ARG A 312 4.05 -6.38 -6.91
N ALA A 313 4.72 -5.56 -6.12
CA ALA A 313 4.83 -5.73 -4.67
C ALA A 313 3.46 -5.58 -3.98
N TRP A 314 2.65 -4.63 -4.45
CA TRP A 314 1.28 -4.45 -3.95
C TRP A 314 0.39 -5.66 -4.21
N LEU A 315 0.43 -6.21 -5.42
CA LEU A 315 -0.35 -7.37 -5.82
C LEU A 315 0.10 -8.62 -5.08
N THR A 316 1.43 -8.80 -4.95
CA THR A 316 2.03 -9.84 -4.12
C THR A 316 1.49 -9.76 -2.70
N SER A 317 1.52 -8.57 -2.09
CA SER A 317 0.98 -8.33 -0.75
C SER A 317 -0.50 -8.73 -0.64
N ALA A 318 -1.35 -8.23 -1.54
CA ALA A 318 -2.79 -8.47 -1.50
C ALA A 318 -3.15 -9.96 -1.65
N ILE A 319 -2.50 -10.68 -2.57
CA ILE A 319 -2.72 -12.10 -2.82
C ILE A 319 -2.22 -12.95 -1.66
N ASP A 320 -1.03 -12.64 -1.15
CA ASP A 320 -0.43 -13.38 -0.06
C ASP A 320 -1.27 -13.28 1.22
N ARG A 321 -1.84 -12.10 1.50
CA ARG A 321 -2.82 -11.93 2.58
C ARG A 321 -4.05 -12.81 2.38
N ALA A 322 -4.54 -12.94 1.15
CA ALA A 322 -5.68 -13.79 0.81
C ALA A 322 -5.42 -15.28 1.06
N GLN A 323 -4.19 -15.72 0.78
CA GLN A 323 -3.74 -17.08 1.07
C GLN A 323 -3.64 -17.33 2.57
N ILE A 324 -2.96 -16.45 3.31
CA ILE A 324 -2.76 -16.58 4.76
C ILE A 324 -4.09 -16.59 5.51
N ALA A 325 -4.98 -15.67 5.17
CA ALA A 325 -6.29 -15.56 5.81
C ALA A 325 -7.39 -16.40 5.12
N SER A 326 -7.01 -17.25 4.16
CA SER A 326 -7.89 -18.23 3.50
C SER A 326 -9.17 -17.64 2.87
N TYR A 327 -9.11 -16.42 2.33
CA TYR A 327 -10.24 -15.76 1.67
C TYR A 327 -10.15 -15.73 0.13
N ASN A 328 -9.26 -16.53 -0.47
CA ASN A 328 -9.03 -16.59 -1.92
C ASN A 328 -10.33 -16.75 -2.73
N THR A 329 -11.23 -17.65 -2.33
CA THR A 329 -12.49 -17.90 -3.04
C THR A 329 -13.38 -16.65 -3.09
N ALA A 330 -13.51 -15.94 -1.97
CA ALA A 330 -14.29 -14.71 -1.91
C ALA A 330 -13.64 -13.60 -2.73
N LEU A 331 -12.31 -13.49 -2.72
CA LEU A 331 -11.57 -12.53 -3.54
C LEU A 331 -11.79 -12.77 -5.05
N ILE A 332 -11.75 -14.04 -5.46
CA ILE A 332 -12.03 -14.49 -6.84
C ILE A 332 -13.47 -14.14 -7.23
N GLU A 333 -14.44 -14.35 -6.34
CA GLU A 333 -15.83 -13.97 -6.59
C GLU A 333 -15.98 -12.46 -6.80
N VAL A 334 -15.37 -11.66 -5.93
CA VAL A 334 -15.38 -10.20 -6.06
C VAL A 334 -14.69 -9.74 -7.36
N MET A 335 -13.64 -10.42 -7.81
CA MET A 335 -13.02 -10.13 -9.10
C MET A 335 -13.99 -10.39 -10.28
N GLY A 336 -14.76 -11.47 -10.23
CA GLY A 336 -15.83 -11.72 -11.22
C GLY A 336 -16.92 -10.63 -11.18
N ARG A 337 -17.25 -10.13 -9.99
CA ARG A 337 -18.18 -8.99 -9.81
C ARG A 337 -17.64 -7.70 -10.40
N TYR A 338 -16.33 -7.45 -10.29
CA TYR A 338 -15.66 -6.30 -10.91
C TYR A 338 -15.69 -6.39 -12.43
N GLU A 339 -15.32 -7.55 -13.01
CA GLU A 339 -15.36 -7.79 -14.46
C GLU A 339 -16.75 -7.53 -15.05
N ALA A 340 -17.81 -8.02 -14.40
CA ALA A 340 -19.17 -7.85 -14.87
C ALA A 340 -19.61 -6.37 -14.92
N ARG A 341 -19.11 -5.54 -14.01
CA ARG A 341 -19.50 -4.12 -13.85
C ARG A 341 -18.57 -3.16 -14.59
N ASN A 342 -17.32 -3.57 -14.79
CA ASN A 342 -16.26 -2.75 -15.36
C ASN A 342 -15.57 -3.49 -16.51
N PRO A 343 -16.29 -3.80 -17.62
CA PRO A 343 -15.70 -4.51 -18.77
C PRO A 343 -14.62 -3.67 -19.49
N LYS A 344 -14.57 -2.37 -19.20
CA LYS A 344 -13.51 -1.43 -19.60
C LYS A 344 -12.95 -0.70 -18.38
N GLY A 345 -12.83 -1.42 -17.27
CA GLY A 345 -12.33 -0.89 -16.00
C GLY A 345 -10.89 -0.38 -16.13
N GLY A 346 -10.45 0.41 -15.16
CA GLY A 346 -9.07 0.88 -15.08
C GLY A 346 -8.26 0.07 -14.07
N LEU A 347 -6.93 0.06 -14.23
CA LEU A 347 -6.01 -0.62 -13.32
C LEU A 347 -6.24 -0.24 -11.85
N ASN A 348 -6.48 1.05 -11.55
CA ASN A 348 -6.73 1.48 -10.17
C ASN A 348 -7.99 0.84 -9.57
N GLY A 349 -9.07 0.72 -10.36
CA GLY A 349 -10.31 0.09 -9.89
C GLY A 349 -10.11 -1.39 -9.62
N LEU A 350 -9.38 -2.08 -10.51
CA LEU A 350 -9.06 -3.50 -10.37
C LEU A 350 -8.24 -3.76 -9.10
N LEU A 351 -7.17 -2.98 -8.88
CA LEU A 351 -6.34 -3.12 -7.68
C LEU A 351 -7.10 -2.71 -6.41
N ASP A 352 -7.86 -1.63 -6.43
CA ASP A 352 -8.59 -1.20 -5.22
C ASP A 352 -9.64 -2.22 -4.76
N VAL A 353 -10.29 -2.94 -5.67
CA VAL A 353 -11.21 -4.03 -5.31
C VAL A 353 -10.51 -5.15 -4.53
N LEU A 354 -9.22 -5.38 -4.76
CA LEU A 354 -8.40 -6.35 -4.04
C LEU A 354 -7.94 -5.85 -2.65
N HIS A 355 -8.10 -4.57 -2.34
CA HIS A 355 -7.63 -3.97 -1.09
C HIS A 355 -8.54 -4.31 0.10
N ASN A 356 -8.00 -4.90 1.17
CA ASN A 356 -8.79 -5.49 2.26
C ASN A 356 -9.24 -4.52 3.36
N ARG A 357 -8.68 -3.30 3.45
CA ARG A 357 -8.96 -2.34 4.53
C ARG A 357 -9.83 -1.18 4.08
N GLY A 358 -10.84 -0.78 4.84
CA GLY A 358 -11.65 0.42 4.57
C GLY A 358 -11.20 1.71 5.25
N ASP A 359 -10.30 1.59 6.23
CA ASP A 359 -9.73 2.69 6.98
C ASP A 359 -8.32 2.31 7.48
N ALA A 360 -7.60 3.27 8.05
CA ALA A 360 -6.28 3.03 8.59
C ALA A 360 -6.27 2.11 9.84
N PHE A 361 -7.36 2.03 10.64
CA PHE A 361 -7.54 1.00 11.68
C PHE A 361 -8.39 -0.22 11.26
N ALA A 362 -8.75 -0.32 9.98
CA ALA A 362 -9.49 -1.46 9.45
C ALA A 362 -8.64 -2.71 9.26
N GLY A 363 -9.28 -3.87 9.14
CA GLY A 363 -8.60 -5.12 8.80
C GLY A 363 -7.68 -5.68 9.89
N MET A 364 -8.14 -5.64 11.14
CA MET A 364 -7.53 -6.45 12.23
C MET A 364 -7.75 -7.95 12.03
N ASP A 365 -8.84 -8.31 11.36
CA ASP A 365 -9.05 -9.57 10.67
C ASP A 365 -9.19 -9.26 9.18
N TRP A 366 -8.37 -9.87 8.33
CA TRP A 366 -8.40 -9.58 6.88
C TRP A 366 -9.58 -10.25 6.17
N ALA A 367 -10.10 -11.35 6.72
CA ALA A 367 -11.22 -12.08 6.14
C ALA A 367 -12.58 -11.44 6.48
N ASP A 368 -12.63 -10.59 7.49
CA ASP A 368 -13.84 -9.90 7.97
C ASP A 368 -14.58 -9.13 6.88
N ARG A 369 -13.85 -8.58 5.90
CA ARG A 369 -14.44 -7.93 4.73
C ARG A 369 -15.33 -8.89 3.92
N PHE A 370 -15.06 -10.18 3.90
CA PHE A 370 -15.73 -11.17 3.05
C PHE A 370 -16.85 -11.94 3.74
N ARG A 371 -17.32 -11.47 4.90
CA ARG A 371 -18.42 -12.09 5.62
C ARG A 371 -19.70 -12.14 4.79
N PRO A 372 -20.50 -13.23 4.83
CA PRO A 372 -21.74 -13.37 4.04
C PRO A 372 -22.71 -12.20 4.22
N GLU A 373 -22.83 -11.68 5.45
CA GLU A 373 -23.69 -10.54 5.80
C GLU A 373 -23.32 -9.26 5.01
N LEU A 374 -22.09 -9.17 4.50
CA LEU A 374 -21.61 -8.09 3.64
C LEU A 374 -21.57 -8.48 2.16
N MET A 375 -21.23 -9.73 1.86
CA MET A 375 -21.05 -10.23 0.50
C MET A 375 -22.37 -10.40 -0.24
N ASP A 376 -23.38 -11.00 0.40
CA ASP A 376 -24.62 -11.42 -0.24
C ASP A 376 -25.52 -10.26 -0.64
N PRO A 377 -25.76 -9.24 0.23
CA PRO A 377 -26.57 -8.07 -0.16
C PRO A 377 -25.95 -7.31 -1.32
N MET A 378 -24.61 -7.30 -1.38
CA MET A 378 -23.86 -6.55 -2.38
C MET A 378 -23.73 -7.27 -3.73
N ALA A 379 -24.07 -8.57 -3.80
CA ALA A 379 -24.04 -9.34 -5.03
C ALA A 379 -24.96 -8.74 -6.12
N LYS A 380 -26.12 -8.23 -5.70
CA LYS A 380 -27.19 -7.72 -6.57
C LYS A 380 -27.09 -6.21 -6.85
N VAL A 381 -26.13 -5.52 -6.24
CA VAL A 381 -25.99 -4.07 -6.40
C VAL A 381 -25.42 -3.75 -7.78
N GLY A 382 -26.20 -3.04 -8.59
CA GLY A 382 -25.82 -2.55 -9.91
C GLY A 382 -25.84 -1.02 -10.02
N GLY A 383 -25.60 -0.53 -11.24
CA GLY A 383 -25.54 0.91 -11.53
C GLY A 383 -24.13 1.49 -11.42
N GLY A 384 -24.02 2.80 -11.21
CA GLY A 384 -22.74 3.49 -11.10
C GLY A 384 -22.15 3.50 -9.68
N VAL A 385 -20.93 4.03 -9.56
CA VAL A 385 -20.18 4.17 -8.29
C VAL A 385 -21.02 4.78 -7.17
N GLN A 386 -21.79 5.83 -7.46
CA GLN A 386 -22.64 6.49 -6.47
C GLN A 386 -23.74 5.56 -5.91
N ASN A 387 -24.36 4.73 -6.76
CA ASN A 387 -25.39 3.79 -6.31
C ASN A 387 -24.76 2.69 -5.44
N ALA A 388 -23.57 2.22 -5.78
CA ALA A 388 -22.84 1.24 -4.98
C ALA A 388 -22.48 1.79 -3.61
N LEU A 389 -21.97 3.03 -3.54
CA LEU A 389 -21.65 3.68 -2.26
C LEU A 389 -22.90 3.93 -1.41
N LYS A 390 -24.02 4.34 -2.04
CA LYS A 390 -25.31 4.50 -1.36
C LYS A 390 -25.83 3.17 -0.80
N ALA A 391 -25.70 2.07 -1.56
CA ALA A 391 -26.11 0.75 -1.10
C ALA A 391 -25.24 0.25 0.07
N ALA A 392 -23.93 0.47 0.00
CA ALA A 392 -23.00 0.15 1.08
C ALA A 392 -23.29 0.96 2.36
N HIS A 393 -23.62 2.26 2.22
CA HIS A 393 -24.10 3.10 3.33
C HIS A 393 -25.37 2.56 3.95
N ALA A 394 -26.37 2.21 3.14
CA ALA A 394 -27.63 1.66 3.63
C ALA A 394 -27.44 0.33 4.37
N LEU A 395 -26.55 -0.54 3.87
CA LEU A 395 -26.20 -1.79 4.56
C LEU A 395 -25.53 -1.52 5.92
N CYS A 396 -24.57 -0.59 5.99
CA CYS A 396 -23.97 -0.17 7.25
C CYS A 396 -25.02 0.31 8.26
N GLN A 397 -25.95 1.16 7.81
CA GLN A 397 -27.06 1.67 8.64
C GLN A 397 -28.00 0.57 9.13
N ALA A 398 -28.25 -0.47 8.32
CA ALA A 398 -29.07 -1.61 8.72
C ALA A 398 -28.45 -2.41 9.89
N HIS A 399 -27.12 -2.42 10.00
CA HIS A 399 -26.41 -3.03 11.13
C HIS A 399 -26.18 -2.08 12.31
N PHE A 400 -26.31 -0.77 12.12
CA PHE A 400 -26.03 0.21 13.15
C PHE A 400 -27.15 0.32 14.18
N LYS A 401 -26.85 -0.03 15.44
CA LYS A 401 -27.77 0.10 16.57
C LYS A 401 -27.36 1.22 17.52
N THR A 402 -26.06 1.30 17.85
CA THR A 402 -25.56 2.30 18.79
C THR A 402 -24.08 2.59 18.58
N TYR A 403 -23.66 3.79 18.96
CA TYR A 403 -22.26 4.20 18.90
C TYR A 403 -21.46 3.57 20.04
N LYS A 404 -20.29 3.02 19.72
CA LYS A 404 -19.30 2.57 20.72
C LYS A 404 -17.89 2.64 20.14
N GLY A 405 -17.02 3.38 20.83
CA GLY A 405 -15.60 3.50 20.48
C GLY A 405 -14.83 2.20 20.73
N PHE A 406 -13.68 2.07 20.04
CA PHE A 406 -12.69 1.00 20.26
C PHE A 406 -13.21 -0.42 20.03
N ILE A 407 -14.01 -0.60 18.97
CA ILE A 407 -14.34 -1.94 18.50
C ILE A 407 -13.25 -2.38 17.51
N PHE A 408 -12.58 -3.48 17.81
CA PHE A 408 -11.36 -3.89 17.11
C PHE A 408 -11.64 -4.53 15.75
N THR A 409 -12.70 -5.32 15.64
CA THR A 409 -13.00 -6.09 14.42
C THR A 409 -14.33 -5.70 13.81
N MET A 410 -14.45 -5.92 12.50
CA MET A 410 -15.71 -5.72 11.78
C MET A 410 -16.72 -6.77 12.20
N GLY A 411 -16.29 -8.02 12.42
CA GLY A 411 -17.12 -9.10 12.93
C GLY A 411 -17.77 -8.78 14.27
N GLN A 412 -17.03 -8.19 15.23
CA GLN A 412 -17.60 -7.71 16.50
C GLN A 412 -18.66 -6.62 16.28
N SER A 413 -18.42 -5.72 15.33
CA SER A 413 -19.36 -4.63 15.02
C SER A 413 -20.67 -5.18 14.43
N LEU A 414 -20.56 -6.09 13.46
CA LEU A 414 -21.72 -6.72 12.81
C LEU A 414 -22.55 -7.57 13.79
N ALA A 415 -21.89 -8.32 14.67
CA ALA A 415 -22.57 -9.18 15.65
C ALA A 415 -23.31 -8.37 16.74
N SER A 416 -22.70 -7.28 17.22
CA SER A 416 -23.26 -6.48 18.31
C SER A 416 -24.19 -5.35 17.83
N GLY A 417 -24.04 -4.91 16.58
CA GLY A 417 -24.63 -3.68 16.05
C GLY A 417 -24.02 -2.41 16.67
N GLN A 418 -22.91 -2.54 17.39
CA GLN A 418 -22.16 -1.43 17.95
C GLN A 418 -21.04 -1.05 16.97
N MET A 419 -20.83 0.24 16.70
CA MET A 419 -19.71 0.70 15.85
C MET A 419 -19.29 2.12 16.20
N ASP A 420 -18.05 2.47 15.88
CA ASP A 420 -17.57 3.84 15.80
C ASP A 420 -17.47 4.29 14.34
N CYS A 421 -17.01 5.52 14.12
CA CYS A 421 -16.86 6.08 12.77
C CYS A 421 -15.90 5.28 11.88
N ILE A 422 -14.89 4.64 12.47
CA ILE A 422 -13.90 3.84 11.76
C ILE A 422 -14.53 2.52 11.33
N ARG A 423 -15.20 1.81 12.24
CA ARG A 423 -15.90 0.54 11.92
C ARG A 423 -17.02 0.76 10.92
N ALA A 424 -17.78 1.86 11.03
CA ALA A 424 -18.82 2.20 10.07
C ALA A 424 -18.22 2.46 8.67
N THR A 425 -17.12 3.22 8.60
CA THR A 425 -16.36 3.44 7.36
C THR A 425 -15.84 2.13 6.77
N ASP A 426 -15.33 1.22 7.61
CA ASP A 426 -14.79 -0.07 7.19
C ASP A 426 -15.87 -0.99 6.61
N ILE A 427 -17.05 -1.05 7.24
CA ILE A 427 -18.21 -1.80 6.71
C ILE A 427 -18.62 -1.25 5.34
N ILE A 428 -18.69 0.08 5.17
CA ILE A 428 -19.01 0.70 3.89
C ILE A 428 -17.97 0.32 2.83
N ALA A 429 -16.68 0.39 3.15
CA ALA A 429 -15.62 0.03 2.21
C ALA A 429 -15.68 -1.44 1.80
N ALA A 430 -15.88 -2.33 2.77
CA ALA A 430 -16.03 -3.77 2.54
C ALA A 430 -17.20 -4.04 1.60
N ALA A 431 -18.38 -3.51 1.92
CA ALA A 431 -19.58 -3.66 1.10
C ALA A 431 -19.40 -3.08 -0.31
N TYR A 432 -18.86 -1.87 -0.43
CA TYR A 432 -18.60 -1.19 -1.70
C TYR A 432 -17.69 -2.01 -2.61
N ARG A 433 -16.55 -2.50 -2.08
CA ARG A 433 -15.61 -3.29 -2.86
C ARG A 433 -16.13 -4.71 -3.11
N ASN A 434 -16.91 -5.30 -2.20
CA ASN A 434 -17.56 -6.61 -2.42
C ASN A 434 -18.62 -6.54 -3.51
N ALA A 435 -19.20 -5.38 -3.76
CA ALA A 435 -20.00 -5.15 -4.96
C ALA A 435 -19.17 -5.08 -6.25
N GLY A 436 -17.83 -5.16 -6.19
CA GLY A 436 -16.96 -5.11 -7.36
C GLY A 436 -16.70 -3.69 -7.87
N TYR A 437 -16.76 -2.68 -7.00
CA TYR A 437 -16.41 -1.30 -7.34
C TYR A 437 -15.09 -0.91 -6.67
N GLY A 438 -14.20 -0.27 -7.44
CA GLY A 438 -12.95 0.31 -6.93
C GLY A 438 -13.01 1.84 -6.85
N GLY A 439 -11.88 2.48 -6.55
CA GLY A 439 -11.80 3.93 -6.38
C GLY A 439 -12.31 4.40 -5.02
N TYR A 440 -12.14 3.58 -3.98
CA TYR A 440 -12.47 3.91 -2.61
C TYR A 440 -11.39 4.76 -1.93
N PHE A 441 -11.83 5.69 -1.07
CA PHE A 441 -10.99 6.56 -0.25
C PHE A 441 -11.47 6.57 1.20
N SER A 442 -10.54 6.70 2.15
CA SER A 442 -10.87 7.04 3.55
C SER A 442 -10.74 8.56 3.72
N ILE A 443 -11.67 9.17 4.43
CA ILE A 443 -11.67 10.62 4.68
C ILE A 443 -11.69 10.86 6.18
N ARG A 444 -10.79 11.71 6.66
CA ARG A 444 -10.70 12.09 8.07
C ARG A 444 -11.04 13.56 8.26
N MET A 445 -11.95 13.82 9.18
CA MET A 445 -12.20 15.14 9.76
C MET A 445 -11.52 15.20 11.11
N SER A 446 -10.58 16.15 11.25
CA SER A 446 -9.92 16.42 12.52
C SER A 446 -10.69 17.52 13.25
N ARG A 447 -11.10 17.26 14.49
CA ARG A 447 -11.89 18.21 15.30
C ARG A 447 -11.18 18.63 16.58
N MET A 448 -9.90 18.31 16.72
CA MET A 448 -9.08 18.52 17.92
C MET A 448 -9.53 17.68 19.11
N VAL A 449 -10.76 17.85 19.56
CA VAL A 449 -11.35 17.15 20.70
C VAL A 449 -11.73 15.71 20.38
N ASN A 450 -12.12 15.44 19.15
CA ASN A 450 -12.37 14.12 18.59
C ASN A 450 -11.91 14.10 17.12
N GLY A 451 -12.04 12.96 16.46
CA GLY A 451 -11.94 12.91 15.01
C GLY A 451 -13.01 11.99 14.47
N HIS A 452 -13.35 12.19 13.20
CA HIS A 452 -14.44 11.48 12.55
C HIS A 452 -13.97 11.00 11.19
N THR A 453 -14.19 9.72 10.91
CA THR A 453 -13.80 9.10 9.64
C THR A 453 -15.06 8.75 8.87
N ILE A 454 -15.06 9.03 7.57
CA ILE A 454 -16.14 8.68 6.64
C ILE A 454 -15.58 8.03 5.38
N ALA A 455 -16.45 7.32 4.66
CA ALA A 455 -16.11 6.67 3.40
C ALA A 455 -16.18 7.65 2.22
N GLY A 456 -15.33 7.44 1.21
CA GLY A 456 -15.35 8.16 -0.05
C GLY A 456 -15.25 7.24 -1.27
N ALA A 457 -15.86 7.63 -2.38
CA ALA A 457 -15.69 6.96 -3.67
C ALA A 457 -15.54 7.97 -4.82
N GLU A 458 -14.62 7.68 -5.73
CA GLU A 458 -14.35 8.50 -6.91
C GLU A 458 -15.37 8.24 -8.02
N VAL A 459 -16.27 9.19 -8.25
CA VAL A 459 -17.31 9.11 -9.31
C VAL A 459 -16.84 9.63 -10.66
N ALA A 460 -15.76 10.42 -10.66
CA ALA A 460 -15.05 10.91 -11.84
C ALA A 460 -13.62 11.30 -11.41
N PRO A 461 -12.63 11.38 -12.32
CA PRO A 461 -11.26 11.71 -11.95
C PRO A 461 -11.14 12.97 -11.07
N GLY A 462 -10.66 12.80 -9.84
CA GLY A 462 -10.51 13.85 -8.82
C GLY A 462 -11.79 14.25 -8.09
N LYS A 463 -12.95 13.69 -8.44
CA LYS A 463 -14.24 13.95 -7.79
C LYS A 463 -14.62 12.78 -6.89
N VAL A 464 -14.44 12.97 -5.59
CA VAL A 464 -14.78 11.99 -4.55
C VAL A 464 -16.04 12.44 -3.81
N ILE A 465 -17.07 11.59 -3.78
CA ILE A 465 -18.27 11.78 -2.97
C ILE A 465 -18.21 10.95 -1.70
N THR A 466 -18.97 11.33 -0.68
CA THR A 466 -18.86 10.74 0.66
C THR A 466 -20.08 9.96 1.13
N ALA A 467 -19.84 9.05 2.07
CA ALA A 467 -20.85 8.36 2.86
C ALA A 467 -20.44 8.32 4.34
N ASP A 468 -21.25 8.90 5.20
CA ASP A 468 -21.07 8.85 6.65
C ASP A 468 -21.91 7.73 7.25
N GLY A 469 -21.25 6.66 7.68
CA GLY A 469 -21.90 5.49 8.24
C GLY A 469 -22.57 5.72 9.60
N LEU A 470 -22.39 6.89 10.24
CA LEU A 470 -23.07 7.25 11.49
C LEU A 470 -24.27 8.20 11.28
N LEU A 471 -24.43 8.78 10.09
CA LEU A 471 -25.55 9.67 9.77
C LEU A 471 -26.66 8.92 9.02
N LYS A 472 -27.91 9.23 9.37
CA LYS A 472 -29.09 8.73 8.66
C LYS A 472 -29.19 9.42 7.30
N GLY A 473 -29.37 8.61 6.25
CA GLY A 473 -29.49 9.09 4.88
C GLY A 473 -28.14 9.30 4.18
N PHE A 474 -28.16 9.18 2.85
CA PHE A 474 -26.97 9.30 2.01
C PHE A 474 -26.93 10.68 1.34
N ALA A 475 -26.00 11.53 1.76
CA ALA A 475 -25.85 12.88 1.22
C ALA A 475 -25.06 12.91 -0.11
N GLY A 476 -24.01 12.08 -0.24
CA GLY A 476 -23.18 12.03 -1.45
C GLY A 476 -22.47 13.35 -1.77
N THR A 477 -22.13 14.14 -0.74
CA THR A 477 -21.42 15.42 -0.91
C THR A 477 -19.97 15.19 -1.33
N GLU A 478 -19.40 16.16 -2.04
CA GLU A 478 -17.97 16.12 -2.37
C GLU A 478 -17.12 16.21 -1.08
N TRP A 479 -16.02 15.46 -1.03
CA TRP A 479 -15.28 15.23 0.22
C TRP A 479 -14.89 16.51 0.97
N HIS A 480 -14.39 17.53 0.27
CA HIS A 480 -13.97 18.80 0.90
C HIS A 480 -15.14 19.62 1.47
N GLN A 481 -16.38 19.26 1.12
CA GLN A 481 -17.62 19.88 1.61
C GLN A 481 -18.30 19.04 2.71
N ALA A 482 -17.79 17.85 3.00
CA ALA A 482 -18.36 16.96 4.03
C ALA A 482 -17.98 17.39 5.46
N ALA A 483 -17.05 18.34 5.59
CA ALA A 483 -16.64 18.85 6.88
C ALA A 483 -17.79 19.57 7.61
N ASP A 484 -17.93 19.29 8.90
CA ASP A 484 -18.87 19.98 9.78
C ASP A 484 -18.26 21.25 10.40
N ALA A 485 -19.08 22.02 11.11
CA ALA A 485 -18.68 23.27 11.75
C ALA A 485 -17.61 23.11 12.85
N GLN A 486 -17.36 21.89 13.35
CA GLN A 486 -16.36 21.59 14.37
C GLN A 486 -15.01 21.16 13.76
N SER A 487 -14.97 20.91 12.46
CA SER A 487 -13.78 20.40 11.78
C SER A 487 -12.76 21.51 11.56
N VAL A 488 -11.50 21.24 11.92
CA VAL A 488 -10.36 22.14 11.69
C VAL A 488 -9.56 21.77 10.45
N SER A 489 -9.60 20.50 10.04
CA SER A 489 -9.10 20.00 8.76
C SER A 489 -9.98 18.88 8.23
N ILE A 490 -9.86 18.64 6.93
CA ILE A 490 -10.38 17.43 6.28
C ILE A 490 -9.32 16.84 5.36
N GLU A 491 -9.12 15.54 5.45
CA GLU A 491 -8.00 14.81 4.86
C GLU A 491 -8.52 13.63 4.06
N LEU A 492 -7.94 13.40 2.88
CA LEU A 492 -8.26 12.35 1.94
C LEU A 492 -7.09 11.36 1.89
N TYR A 493 -7.40 10.08 2.09
CA TYR A 493 -6.44 8.99 2.01
C TYR A 493 -6.87 7.94 1.00
N ALA A 494 -5.89 7.32 0.36
CA ALA A 494 -6.09 6.21 -0.56
C ALA A 494 -5.17 5.03 -0.22
N ARG A 495 -5.33 3.89 -0.92
CA ARG A 495 -4.55 2.68 -0.68
C ARG A 495 -3.03 2.96 -0.69
N GLY A 496 -2.35 2.52 0.36
CA GLY A 496 -0.91 2.30 0.41
C GLY A 496 -0.58 0.85 0.06
N LEU A 497 0.57 0.36 0.53
CA LEU A 497 0.97 -1.04 0.36
C LEU A 497 0.12 -1.99 1.21
N SER A 498 -0.20 -1.58 2.44
CA SER A 498 -1.01 -2.35 3.40
C SER A 498 -2.12 -1.52 4.02
N HIS A 499 -1.83 -0.28 4.40
CA HIS A 499 -2.79 0.67 4.96
C HIS A 499 -3.11 1.75 3.93
N TYR A 500 -3.22 2.99 4.38
CA TYR A 500 -3.54 4.16 3.59
C TYR A 500 -2.32 5.07 3.47
N ALA A 501 -2.36 5.99 2.51
CA ALA A 501 -1.39 7.06 2.32
C ALA A 501 -2.13 8.39 2.15
N PHE A 502 -1.51 9.49 2.58
CA PHE A 502 -2.03 10.84 2.41
C PHE A 502 -2.12 11.15 0.92
N VAL A 503 -3.24 11.75 0.50
CA VAL A 503 -3.45 12.16 -0.89
C VAL A 503 -3.64 13.68 -0.93
N SER A 504 -4.58 14.18 -0.14
CA SER A 504 -4.91 15.61 -0.08
C SER A 504 -5.44 15.99 1.28
N GLY A 505 -5.27 17.25 1.67
CA GLY A 505 -5.84 17.78 2.90
C GLY A 505 -6.17 19.27 2.74
N VAL A 506 -7.24 19.70 3.38
CA VAL A 506 -7.69 21.10 3.41
C VAL A 506 -7.70 21.57 4.86
N VAL A 507 -7.04 22.69 5.11
CA VAL A 507 -7.16 23.42 6.38
C VAL A 507 -8.47 24.21 6.35
N LEU A 508 -9.31 24.05 7.37
CA LEU A 508 -10.64 24.68 7.41
C LEU A 508 -10.65 25.95 8.26
N THR A 509 -9.86 25.99 9.33
CA THR A 509 -9.80 27.09 10.30
C THR A 509 -8.34 27.43 10.68
N GLY A 510 -8.13 28.57 11.35
CA GLY A 510 -6.79 29.06 11.73
C GLY A 510 -6.11 29.93 10.65
N ALA A 511 -4.85 30.31 10.87
CA ALA A 511 -4.13 31.24 9.99
C ALA A 511 -3.97 30.75 8.54
N ASN A 512 -4.04 29.43 8.36
CA ASN A 512 -3.86 28.75 7.08
C ASN A 512 -5.18 28.28 6.45
N ALA A 513 -6.34 28.75 6.93
CA ALA A 513 -7.65 28.35 6.41
C ALA A 513 -7.72 28.44 4.87
N LYS A 514 -8.34 27.42 4.26
CA LYS A 514 -8.47 27.18 2.81
C LYS A 514 -7.19 26.82 2.07
N LYS A 515 -6.04 26.69 2.75
CA LYS A 515 -4.87 26.08 2.14
C LYS A 515 -5.12 24.59 1.93
N THR A 516 -4.85 24.14 0.72
CA THR A 516 -4.86 22.72 0.35
C THR A 516 -3.42 22.26 0.18
N LEU A 517 -3.10 21.07 0.69
CA LEU A 517 -1.89 20.34 0.32
C LEU A 517 -2.33 19.07 -0.42
N THR A 518 -1.75 18.83 -1.60
CA THR A 518 -1.89 17.55 -2.31
C THR A 518 -0.51 16.95 -2.49
N THR A 519 -0.37 15.66 -2.23
CA THR A 519 0.89 14.94 -2.37
C THR A 519 0.82 13.97 -3.55
N PRO A 520 1.91 13.85 -4.33
CA PRO A 520 2.02 12.80 -5.33
C PRO A 520 1.93 11.41 -4.70
N VAL A 521 1.12 10.54 -5.30
CA VAL A 521 1.05 9.12 -4.95
C VAL A 521 1.33 8.29 -6.21
N PRO A 522 2.60 7.94 -6.48
CA PRO A 522 3.03 7.41 -7.77
C PRO A 522 2.44 6.03 -8.12
N TRP A 523 1.88 5.32 -7.14
CA TRP A 523 1.19 4.04 -7.33
C TRP A 523 -0.33 4.16 -7.51
N LEU A 524 -0.86 5.40 -7.56
CA LEU A 524 -2.27 5.70 -7.79
C LEU A 524 -2.44 6.47 -9.10
N PRO A 525 -3.01 5.83 -10.14
CA PRO A 525 -3.37 6.50 -11.38
C PRO A 525 -4.18 7.78 -11.15
N GLY A 526 -3.75 8.90 -11.72
CA GLY A 526 -4.40 10.22 -11.58
C GLY A 526 -3.89 11.07 -10.41
N TRP A 527 -2.94 10.56 -9.63
CA TRP A 527 -2.36 11.21 -8.45
C TRP A 527 -0.83 11.29 -8.50
N GLU A 528 -0.18 10.93 -9.62
CA GLU A 528 1.27 10.79 -9.72
C GLU A 528 2.04 12.12 -9.78
N GLY A 529 1.37 13.23 -10.10
CA GLY A 529 2.04 14.52 -10.37
C GLY A 529 1.33 15.75 -9.80
N LYS A 530 0.40 15.59 -8.85
CA LYS A 530 -0.33 16.71 -8.25
C LYS A 530 0.41 17.20 -7.00
N THR A 531 1.34 18.14 -7.17
CA THR A 531 1.79 18.99 -6.07
C THR A 531 1.13 20.36 -6.25
N GLU A 532 0.09 20.65 -5.48
CA GLU A 532 -0.52 21.98 -5.48
C GLU A 532 -0.70 22.46 -4.04
N THR A 533 -0.04 23.58 -3.72
CA THR A 533 -0.38 24.40 -2.56
C THR A 533 -1.12 25.62 -3.06
N LYS A 534 -2.45 25.53 -3.17
CA LYS A 534 -3.28 26.67 -3.58
C LYS A 534 -3.71 27.44 -2.32
N GLY A 535 -3.23 28.67 -2.19
CA GLY A 535 -3.82 29.68 -1.31
C GLY A 535 -4.62 30.68 -2.16
N LYS A 536 -5.94 30.73 -2.01
CA LYS A 536 -6.71 31.88 -2.54
C LYS A 536 -6.53 33.06 -1.60
N THR A 537 -5.44 33.82 -1.77
CA THR A 537 -5.32 35.13 -1.14
C THR A 537 -6.23 36.09 -1.93
N LYS A 538 -7.47 36.30 -1.46
CA LYS A 538 -8.19 37.51 -1.87
C LYS A 538 -7.43 38.69 -1.26
N LYS A 539 -6.71 39.47 -2.08
CA LYS A 539 -6.28 40.81 -1.68
C LYS A 539 -7.56 41.57 -1.30
N ARG A 540 -7.65 41.98 -0.04
CA ARG A 540 -8.69 42.91 0.43
C ARG A 540 -8.35 44.31 -0.04
#